data_AF-A0A0P8BT44-F1
#
_entry.id   AF-A0A0P8BT44-F1
#
_cell.length_a   1.000
_cell.length_b   1.000
_cell.length_c   1.000
_cell.angle_alpha   90.00
_cell.angle_beta   90.00
_cell.angle_gamma   90.00
#
_symmetry.space_group_name_H-M   'P 1'
#
loop_
_entity.id
_entity.type
_entity.pdbx_description
1 polymer ?
#
loop_
_entity_poly.entity_id
_entity_poly.type
_entity_poly.pdbx_seq_one_letter_code
_entity_poly.pdbx_strand_id
1 'polypeptide(L)'
;MTEPWIAALIALFAWWFFTGAILAVVKRADGGGRKSHLWAVLLALPVLVLGAGLFVDTLQRTEPFAVFAAFLAALMIWGWIEMAFLCGVVTGPNRALTPEGVSGWERFRRAWWAVAWHELLLFAALLAMGWAAQGAANPFGFVTFAVLFGARISAKLNLFWGVPRINTEFLPEAIAHLPTHFRVGRPNAIYPVTVAALAVATALLVREIGAAAAPHDALGWTLAAAIAGLALIEHLLMVVPLPDQKLWRWMLPEPRDALTQTQTTRPREPAE
;
A
#
# COMPACT_ATOMS: atom_id res chain seq x y z
N MET A 1 24.73 -5.83 13.20
CA MET A 1 23.50 -5.66 12.37
C MET A 1 22.56 -6.86 12.44
N THR A 2 22.74 -7.78 13.40
CA THR A 2 21.91 -8.98 13.61
C THR A 2 20.89 -8.81 14.74
N GLU A 3 20.83 -7.63 15.36
CA GLU A 3 19.91 -7.34 16.45
C GLU A 3 18.48 -7.15 15.89
N PRO A 4 17.49 -7.94 16.34
CA PRO A 4 16.13 -7.92 15.81
C PRO A 4 15.46 -6.53 15.84
N TRP A 5 15.75 -5.73 16.87
CA TRP A 5 15.19 -4.38 16.98
C TRP A 5 15.70 -3.43 15.88
N ILE A 6 16.95 -3.60 15.41
CA ILE A 6 17.49 -2.81 14.29
C ILE A 6 16.77 -3.18 13.00
N ALA A 7 16.54 -4.47 12.75
CA ALA A 7 15.82 -4.94 11.59
C ALA A 7 14.38 -4.41 11.57
N ALA A 8 13.69 -4.41 12.72
CA ALA A 8 12.36 -3.82 12.84
C ALA A 8 12.34 -2.31 12.54
N LEU A 9 13.33 -1.55 13.03
CA LEU A 9 13.46 -0.13 12.71
C LEU A 9 13.74 0.11 11.22
N ILE A 10 14.58 -0.72 10.59
CA ILE A 10 14.83 -0.66 9.14
C ILE A 10 13.54 -0.94 8.37
N ALA A 11 12.76 -1.96 8.75
CA ALA A 11 11.49 -2.26 8.10
C ALA A 11 10.48 -1.10 8.25
N LEU A 12 10.39 -0.51 9.45
CA LEU A 12 9.53 0.65 9.70
C LEU A 12 9.94 1.86 8.87
N PHE A 13 11.23 2.20 8.87
CA PHE A 13 11.77 3.30 8.09
C PHE A 13 11.55 3.07 6.59
N ALA A 14 11.88 1.87 6.10
CA ALA A 14 11.71 1.51 4.70
C ALA A 14 10.23 1.61 4.29
N TRP A 15 9.31 1.08 5.08
CA TRP A 15 7.89 1.20 4.81
C TRP A 15 7.43 2.67 4.72
N TRP A 16 7.79 3.48 5.71
CA TRP A 16 7.40 4.88 5.77
C TRP A 16 8.01 5.67 4.59
N PHE A 17 9.29 5.44 4.31
CA PHE A 17 10.01 6.08 3.22
C PHE A 17 9.45 5.69 1.85
N PHE A 18 9.22 4.40 1.58
CA PHE A 18 8.65 3.94 0.31
C PHE A 18 7.24 4.49 0.09
N THR A 19 6.40 4.46 1.12
CA THR A 19 5.04 5.02 1.05
C THR A 19 5.09 6.52 0.75
N GLY A 20 5.92 7.27 1.47
CA GLY A 20 6.10 8.71 1.25
C GLY A 20 6.67 9.04 -0.14
N ALA A 21 7.66 8.28 -0.61
CA ALA A 21 8.28 8.45 -1.91
C ALA A 21 7.28 8.23 -3.06
N ILE A 22 6.49 7.16 -2.99
CA ILE A 22 5.44 6.87 -3.96
C ILE A 22 4.43 8.03 -4.01
N LEU A 23 3.93 8.47 -2.85
CA LEU A 23 2.97 9.58 -2.78
C LEU A 23 3.55 10.88 -3.32
N ALA A 24 4.83 11.17 -3.05
CA ALA A 24 5.49 12.36 -3.56
C ALA A 24 5.59 12.35 -5.10
N VAL A 25 5.96 11.20 -5.69
CA VAL A 25 6.02 11.04 -7.15
C VAL A 25 4.63 11.18 -7.78
N VAL A 26 3.62 10.53 -7.20
CA VAL A 26 2.26 10.57 -7.74
C VAL A 26 1.65 11.97 -7.62
N LYS A 27 1.80 12.65 -6.47
CA LYS A 27 1.33 14.04 -6.30
C LYS A 27 2.02 15.02 -7.23
N ARG A 28 3.31 14.82 -7.52
CA ARG A 28 4.02 15.60 -8.54
C ARG A 28 3.44 15.35 -9.93
N ALA A 29 2.99 14.12 -10.20
CA ALA A 29 2.39 13.77 -11.47
C ALA A 29 0.99 14.36 -11.68
N ASP A 30 0.20 14.54 -10.60
CA ASP A 30 -1.14 15.16 -10.65
C ASP A 30 -1.12 16.52 -11.38
N GLY A 31 -0.08 17.35 -11.17
CA GLY A 31 0.06 18.66 -11.80
C GLY A 31 0.21 18.65 -13.33
N GLY A 32 0.47 17.50 -13.95
CA GLY A 32 0.65 17.34 -15.40
C GLY A 32 -0.40 16.44 -16.08
N GLY A 33 -1.42 15.99 -15.34
CA GLY A 33 -2.51 15.15 -15.85
C GLY A 33 -2.08 13.76 -16.32
N ARG A 34 -2.92 13.09 -17.11
CA ARG A 34 -2.79 11.65 -17.44
C ARG A 34 -1.47 11.25 -18.13
N LYS A 35 -0.87 12.13 -18.94
CA LYS A 35 0.44 11.86 -19.56
C LYS A 35 1.56 11.86 -18.53
N SER A 36 1.49 12.76 -17.54
CA SER A 36 2.46 12.85 -16.45
C SER A 36 2.46 11.60 -15.58
N HIS A 37 1.27 11.07 -15.26
CA HIS A 37 1.12 9.78 -14.57
C HIS A 37 1.73 8.60 -15.35
N LEU A 38 1.53 8.53 -16.66
CA LEU A 38 2.16 7.49 -17.49
C LEU A 38 3.67 7.60 -17.45
N TRP A 39 4.23 8.81 -17.63
CA TRP A 39 5.67 9.03 -17.57
C TRP A 39 6.25 8.71 -16.20
N ALA A 40 5.56 9.03 -15.10
CA ALA A 40 5.99 8.65 -13.76
C ALA A 40 6.16 7.13 -13.61
N VAL A 41 5.19 6.35 -14.13
CA VAL A 41 5.25 4.88 -14.12
C VAL A 41 6.39 4.34 -14.99
N LEU A 42 6.55 4.88 -16.20
CA LEU A 42 7.60 4.47 -17.13
C LEU A 42 9.00 4.81 -16.59
N LEU A 43 9.19 6.01 -16.03
CA LEU A 43 10.47 6.44 -15.46
C LEU A 43 10.85 5.65 -14.21
N ALA A 44 9.87 5.08 -13.50
CA ALA A 44 10.13 4.20 -12.37
C ALA A 44 10.33 2.72 -12.76
N LEU A 45 10.16 2.32 -14.03
CA LEU A 45 10.41 0.94 -14.47
C LEU A 45 11.79 0.39 -14.05
N PRO A 46 12.88 1.17 -14.06
CA PRO A 46 14.16 0.68 -13.54
C PRO A 46 14.08 0.18 -12.10
N VAL A 47 13.20 0.73 -11.24
CA VAL A 47 12.99 0.24 -9.87
C VAL A 47 12.41 -1.17 -9.87
N LEU A 48 11.44 -1.46 -10.75
CA LEU A 48 10.90 -2.81 -10.89
C LEU A 48 11.97 -3.80 -11.38
N VAL A 49 12.74 -3.42 -12.41
CA VAL A 49 13.79 -4.27 -12.99
C VAL A 49 14.89 -4.55 -11.98
N LEU A 50 15.35 -3.51 -11.25
CA LEU A 50 16.33 -3.66 -10.18
C LEU A 50 15.79 -4.52 -9.03
N GLY A 51 14.52 -4.34 -8.65
CA GLY A 51 13.87 -5.17 -7.63
C GLY A 51 13.83 -6.65 -8.06
N ALA A 52 13.43 -6.94 -9.30
CA ALA A 52 13.43 -8.30 -9.83
C ALA A 52 14.84 -8.91 -9.90
N GLY A 53 15.83 -8.13 -10.36
CA GLY A 53 17.22 -8.56 -10.41
C GLY A 53 17.80 -8.86 -9.03
N LEU A 54 17.58 -7.98 -8.05
CA LEU A 54 18.00 -8.19 -6.66
C LEU A 54 17.31 -9.40 -6.03
N PHE A 55 16.02 -9.61 -6.30
CA PHE A 55 15.31 -10.78 -5.81
C PHE A 55 15.97 -12.07 -6.32
N VAL A 56 16.26 -12.15 -7.63
CA VAL A 56 16.91 -13.33 -8.23
C VAL A 56 18.33 -13.53 -7.72
N ASP A 57 19.14 -12.46 -7.61
CA ASP A 57 20.52 -12.52 -7.09
C ASP A 57 20.58 -13.06 -5.66
N THR A 58 19.58 -12.73 -4.84
CA THR A 58 19.58 -13.03 -3.42
C THR A 58 19.06 -14.41 -3.05
N LEU A 59 18.40 -15.14 -3.97
CA LEU A 59 17.72 -16.43 -3.70
C LEU A 59 18.62 -17.49 -3.04
N GLN A 60 19.89 -17.55 -3.42
CA GLN A 60 20.84 -18.56 -2.95
C GLN A 60 21.88 -18.00 -1.97
N ARG A 61 21.71 -16.75 -1.55
CA ARG A 61 22.66 -16.03 -0.69
C ARG A 61 22.07 -15.86 0.71
N THR A 62 22.78 -16.39 1.71
CA THR A 62 22.35 -16.41 3.12
C THR A 62 23.09 -15.39 3.99
N GLU A 63 23.90 -14.53 3.38
CA GLU A 63 24.55 -13.43 4.07
C GLU A 63 23.49 -12.42 4.57
N PRO A 64 23.67 -11.77 5.74
CA PRO A 64 22.68 -10.80 6.26
C PRO A 64 22.32 -9.69 5.26
N PHE A 65 23.30 -9.23 4.47
CA PHE A 65 23.06 -8.24 3.41
C PHE A 65 22.09 -8.76 2.35
N ALA A 66 22.21 -10.03 1.95
CA ALA A 66 21.31 -10.63 0.96
C ALA A 66 19.86 -10.74 1.47
N VAL A 67 19.66 -10.95 2.77
CA VAL A 67 18.32 -10.95 3.39
C VAL A 67 17.70 -9.54 3.32
N PHE A 68 18.46 -8.50 3.67
CA PHE A 68 17.99 -7.11 3.52
C PHE A 68 17.73 -6.74 2.06
N ALA A 69 18.59 -7.18 1.14
CA ALA A 69 18.41 -6.95 -0.28
C ALA A 69 17.18 -7.67 -0.84
N ALA A 70 16.89 -8.90 -0.40
CA ALA A 70 15.67 -9.64 -0.76
C ALA A 70 14.41 -8.94 -0.24
N PHE A 71 14.45 -8.43 1.00
CA PHE A 71 13.38 -7.61 1.57
C PHE A 71 13.15 -6.32 0.77
N LEU A 72 14.22 -5.60 0.46
CA LEU A 72 14.16 -4.36 -0.34
C LEU A 72 13.65 -4.62 -1.76
N ALA A 73 14.07 -5.73 -2.37
CA ALA A 73 13.59 -6.17 -3.67
C ALA A 73 12.07 -6.37 -3.68
N ALA A 74 11.51 -6.99 -2.64
CA ALA A 74 10.08 -7.14 -2.49
C ALA A 74 9.36 -5.78 -2.41
N LEU A 75 9.91 -4.82 -1.65
CA LEU A 75 9.36 -3.45 -1.57
C LEU A 75 9.46 -2.70 -2.90
N MET A 76 10.52 -2.88 -3.66
CA MET A 76 10.69 -2.25 -4.98
C MET A 76 9.68 -2.78 -6.00
N ILE A 77 9.49 -4.10 -6.06
CA ILE A 77 8.50 -4.75 -6.92
C ILE A 77 7.09 -4.29 -6.52
N TRP A 78 6.76 -4.42 -5.23
CA TRP A 78 5.47 -4.00 -4.69
C TRP A 78 5.20 -2.52 -4.93
N GLY A 79 6.17 -1.67 -4.59
CA GLY A 79 6.07 -0.22 -4.65
C GLY A 79 5.87 0.30 -6.07
N TRP A 80 6.54 -0.31 -7.06
CA TRP A 80 6.31 0.03 -8.46
C TRP A 80 4.88 -0.34 -8.91
N ILE A 81 4.42 -1.54 -8.58
CA ILE A 81 3.04 -1.98 -8.89
C ILE A 81 2.03 -1.04 -8.24
N GLU A 82 2.29 -0.65 -6.99
CA GLU A 82 1.42 0.26 -6.26
C GLU A 82 1.38 1.66 -6.85
N MET A 83 2.53 2.20 -7.21
CA MET A 83 2.61 3.50 -7.86
C MET A 83 1.89 3.47 -9.22
N ALA A 84 1.99 2.37 -9.98
CA ALA A 84 1.28 2.21 -11.25
C ALA A 84 -0.25 2.22 -11.09
N PHE A 85 -0.74 1.65 -10.00
CA PHE A 85 -2.14 1.72 -9.60
C PHE A 85 -2.56 3.14 -9.17
N LEU A 86 -1.80 3.77 -8.28
CA LEU A 86 -2.06 5.13 -7.80
C LEU A 86 -2.04 6.17 -8.93
N CYS A 87 -1.20 5.99 -9.95
CA CYS A 87 -1.17 6.80 -11.16
C CYS A 87 -2.34 6.53 -12.14
N GLY A 88 -3.24 5.60 -11.84
CA GLY A 88 -4.37 5.27 -12.71
C GLY A 88 -3.99 4.52 -13.99
N VAL A 89 -2.73 4.09 -14.14
CA VAL A 89 -2.20 3.41 -15.34
C VAL A 89 -2.64 1.94 -15.33
N VAL A 90 -2.46 1.26 -14.19
CA VAL A 90 -2.90 -0.12 -13.97
C VAL A 90 -4.13 -0.10 -13.05
N THR A 91 -5.23 0.46 -13.55
CA THR A 91 -6.56 0.42 -12.90
C THR A 91 -7.51 -0.44 -13.72
N GLY A 92 -8.48 -1.07 -13.06
CA GLY A 92 -9.43 -2.00 -13.66
C GLY A 92 -10.30 -1.41 -14.78
N PRO A 93 -11.04 -2.25 -15.53
CA PRO A 93 -11.85 -1.82 -16.67
C PRO A 93 -12.99 -0.87 -16.29
N ASN A 94 -13.47 -0.89 -15.06
CA ASN A 94 -14.53 0.01 -14.61
C ASN A 94 -13.95 1.32 -14.05
N ARG A 95 -14.10 2.42 -14.80
CA ARG A 95 -13.70 3.77 -14.40
C ARG A 95 -14.89 4.70 -14.13
N ALA A 96 -16.11 4.16 -14.18
CA ALA A 96 -17.33 4.93 -14.02
C ALA A 96 -17.68 5.11 -12.54
N LEU A 97 -18.19 6.27 -12.17
CA LEU A 97 -18.72 6.53 -10.82
C LEU A 97 -19.86 5.56 -10.51
N THR A 98 -19.98 5.16 -9.24
CA THR A 98 -21.13 4.34 -8.82
C THR A 98 -22.38 5.20 -8.69
N PRO A 99 -23.49 4.87 -9.38
CA PRO A 99 -24.77 5.53 -9.16
C PRO A 99 -25.23 5.43 -7.69
N GLU A 100 -26.15 6.30 -7.28
CA GLU A 100 -26.81 6.14 -5.98
C GLU A 100 -27.82 4.99 -6.02
N GLY A 101 -28.08 4.34 -4.87
CA GLY A 101 -29.10 3.28 -4.76
C GLY A 101 -28.71 1.88 -5.28
N VAL A 102 -27.48 1.65 -5.74
CA VAL A 102 -27.05 0.32 -6.19
C VAL A 102 -26.91 -0.66 -5.01
N SER A 103 -27.38 -1.89 -5.20
CA SER A 103 -27.29 -2.96 -4.20
C SER A 103 -25.84 -3.25 -3.78
N GLY A 104 -25.65 -3.75 -2.56
CA GLY A 104 -24.31 -3.99 -2.01
C GLY A 104 -23.45 -4.94 -2.84
N TRP A 105 -24.06 -5.98 -3.43
CA TRP A 105 -23.37 -6.93 -4.30
C TRP A 105 -22.96 -6.33 -5.65
N GLU A 106 -23.82 -5.51 -6.25
CA GLU A 106 -23.48 -4.85 -7.51
C GLU A 106 -22.38 -3.80 -7.29
N ARG A 107 -22.40 -3.11 -6.14
CA ARG A 107 -21.33 -2.21 -5.72
C ARG A 107 -20.00 -2.95 -5.52
N PHE A 108 -20.03 -4.15 -4.93
CA PHE A 108 -18.85 -5.03 -4.82
C PHE A 108 -18.24 -5.33 -6.17
N ARG A 109 -19.08 -5.82 -7.10
CA ARG A 109 -18.66 -6.21 -8.43
C ARG A 109 -18.01 -5.02 -9.16
N ARG A 110 -18.62 -3.83 -9.05
CA ARG A 110 -18.08 -2.59 -9.62
C ARG A 110 -16.75 -2.17 -8.99
N ALA A 111 -16.61 -2.28 -7.67
CA ALA A 111 -15.37 -2.00 -6.95
C ALA A 111 -14.26 -2.97 -7.38
N TRP A 112 -14.56 -4.27 -7.44
CA TRP A 112 -13.64 -5.31 -7.89
C TRP A 112 -13.16 -5.05 -9.31
N TRP A 113 -14.08 -4.76 -10.24
CA TRP A 113 -13.72 -4.40 -11.60
C TRP A 113 -13.00 -3.06 -11.73
N ALA A 114 -13.04 -2.19 -10.73
CA ALA A 114 -12.26 -0.95 -10.75
C ALA A 114 -10.79 -1.19 -10.37
N VAL A 115 -10.47 -2.28 -9.67
CA VAL A 115 -9.11 -2.62 -9.20
C VAL A 115 -8.54 -3.91 -9.82
N ALA A 116 -9.33 -4.65 -10.60
CA ALA A 116 -9.00 -6.00 -11.06
C ALA A 116 -7.61 -6.16 -11.70
N TRP A 117 -7.19 -5.25 -12.59
CA TRP A 117 -5.89 -5.35 -13.26
C TRP A 117 -4.71 -5.24 -12.29
N HIS A 118 -4.86 -4.40 -11.26
CA HIS A 118 -3.86 -4.25 -10.20
C HIS A 118 -3.76 -5.52 -9.34
N GLU A 119 -4.90 -6.09 -8.95
CA GLU A 119 -4.90 -7.34 -8.17
C GLU A 119 -4.29 -8.49 -8.96
N LEU A 120 -4.62 -8.60 -10.24
CA LEU A 120 -4.06 -9.62 -11.13
C LEU A 120 -2.55 -9.44 -11.28
N LEU A 121 -2.05 -8.20 -11.38
CA LEU A 121 -0.63 -7.93 -11.47
C LEU A 121 0.11 -8.31 -10.18
N LEU A 122 -0.44 -7.95 -9.01
CA LEU A 122 0.10 -8.36 -7.71
C LEU A 122 0.08 -9.88 -7.54
N PHE A 123 -1.01 -10.53 -7.95
CA PHE A 123 -1.13 -11.99 -7.87
C PHE A 123 -0.16 -12.69 -8.82
N ALA A 124 0.00 -12.19 -10.04
CA ALA A 124 1.00 -12.70 -10.99
C ALA A 124 2.42 -12.53 -10.45
N ALA A 125 2.74 -11.39 -9.84
CA ALA A 125 4.04 -11.17 -9.19
C ALA A 125 4.24 -12.15 -8.01
N LEU A 126 3.22 -12.38 -7.19
CA LEU A 126 3.27 -13.36 -6.10
C LEU A 126 3.57 -14.77 -6.62
N LEU A 127 2.89 -15.20 -7.69
CA LEU A 127 3.13 -16.51 -8.31
C LEU A 127 4.53 -16.63 -8.91
N ALA A 128 4.99 -15.60 -9.61
CA ALA A 128 6.32 -15.58 -10.20
C ALA A 128 7.42 -15.63 -9.13
N MET A 129 7.29 -14.83 -8.07
CA MET A 129 8.22 -14.85 -6.94
C MET A 129 8.17 -16.17 -6.18
N GLY A 130 6.97 -16.73 -5.96
CA GLY A 130 6.80 -18.02 -5.29
C GLY A 130 7.39 -19.17 -6.09
N TRP A 131 7.27 -19.16 -7.41
CA TRP A 131 7.90 -20.14 -8.28
C TRP A 131 9.43 -20.05 -8.25
N ALA A 132 9.97 -18.84 -8.35
CA ALA A 132 11.42 -18.62 -8.28
C ALA A 132 12.02 -18.93 -6.89
N ALA A 133 11.24 -18.76 -5.82
CA ALA A 133 11.67 -19.04 -4.45
C ALA A 133 11.63 -20.52 -4.05
N GLN A 134 11.17 -21.43 -4.92
CA GLN A 134 11.12 -22.86 -4.59
C GLN A 134 12.54 -23.40 -4.35
N GLY A 135 12.78 -23.94 -3.16
CA GLY A 135 14.11 -24.44 -2.77
C GLY A 135 15.17 -23.35 -2.58
N ALA A 136 14.76 -22.08 -2.47
CA ALA A 136 15.68 -20.98 -2.20
C ALA A 136 16.24 -21.05 -0.77
N ALA A 137 17.54 -20.79 -0.63
CA ALA A 137 18.18 -20.64 0.68
C ALA A 137 17.75 -19.35 1.39
N ASN A 138 17.27 -18.35 0.65
CA ASN A 138 16.77 -17.08 1.16
C ASN A 138 15.37 -16.79 0.58
N PRO A 139 14.29 -17.24 1.26
CA PRO A 139 12.92 -17.04 0.79
C PRO A 139 12.33 -15.67 1.16
N PHE A 140 13.08 -14.80 1.86
CA PHE A 140 12.50 -13.66 2.56
C PHE A 140 11.96 -12.55 1.67
N GLY A 141 12.44 -12.44 0.42
CA GLY A 141 11.82 -11.56 -0.57
C GLY A 141 10.39 -12.01 -0.91
N PHE A 142 10.18 -13.31 -1.10
CA PHE A 142 8.85 -13.88 -1.34
C PHE A 142 7.96 -13.78 -0.10
N VAL A 143 8.47 -14.14 1.09
CA VAL A 143 7.72 -14.05 2.35
C VAL A 143 7.23 -12.63 2.60
N THR A 144 8.11 -11.63 2.42
CA THR A 144 7.76 -10.21 2.57
C THR A 144 6.66 -9.81 1.59
N PHE A 145 6.79 -10.18 0.32
CA PHE A 145 5.78 -9.87 -0.70
C PHE A 145 4.43 -10.55 -0.39
N ALA A 146 4.45 -11.79 0.09
CA ALA A 146 3.26 -12.54 0.48
C ALA A 146 2.53 -11.90 1.68
N VAL A 147 3.28 -11.43 2.68
CA VAL A 147 2.70 -10.67 3.82
C VAL A 147 2.01 -9.40 3.32
N LEU A 148 2.68 -8.62 2.47
CA LEU A 148 2.09 -7.41 1.88
C LEU A 148 0.82 -7.73 1.08
N PHE A 149 0.85 -8.77 0.26
CA PHE A 149 -0.29 -9.21 -0.53
C PHE A 149 -1.48 -9.62 0.35
N GLY A 150 -1.24 -10.46 1.35
CA GLY A 150 -2.28 -10.90 2.30
C GLY A 150 -2.88 -9.73 3.08
N ALA A 151 -2.04 -8.86 3.63
CA ALA A 151 -2.46 -7.66 4.33
C ALA A 151 -3.32 -6.74 3.44
N ARG A 152 -2.95 -6.59 2.17
CA ARG A 152 -3.70 -5.78 1.21
C ARG A 152 -5.08 -6.36 0.89
N ILE A 153 -5.17 -7.66 0.64
CA ILE A 153 -6.47 -8.30 0.39
C ILE A 153 -7.36 -8.14 1.62
N SER A 154 -6.82 -8.37 2.83
CA SER A 154 -7.52 -8.13 4.09
C SER A 154 -8.03 -6.69 4.23
N ALA A 155 -7.19 -5.70 3.95
CA ALA A 155 -7.55 -4.28 4.01
C ALA A 155 -8.70 -3.94 3.05
N LYS A 156 -8.62 -4.39 1.80
CA LYS A 156 -9.64 -4.12 0.78
C LYS A 156 -10.97 -4.79 1.10
N LEU A 157 -10.93 -6.02 1.61
CA LEU A 157 -12.10 -6.73 2.09
C LEU A 157 -12.77 -6.00 3.25
N ASN A 158 -12.00 -5.52 4.22
CA ASN A 158 -12.52 -4.70 5.32
C ASN A 158 -13.17 -3.41 4.81
N LEU A 159 -12.49 -2.65 3.94
CA LEU A 159 -13.03 -1.44 3.33
C LEU A 159 -14.32 -1.69 2.55
N PHE A 160 -14.43 -2.83 1.87
CA PHE A 160 -15.63 -3.20 1.14
C PHE A 160 -16.81 -3.50 2.07
N TRP A 161 -16.61 -4.30 3.12
CA TRP A 161 -17.68 -4.65 4.06
C TRP A 161 -18.05 -3.54 5.05
N GLY A 162 -17.32 -2.43 4.99
CA GLY A 162 -17.64 -1.19 5.68
C GLY A 162 -16.68 -0.94 6.83
N VAL A 163 -16.00 0.20 6.75
CA VAL A 163 -15.17 0.75 7.82
C VAL A 163 -15.64 2.18 8.09
N PRO A 164 -15.59 2.66 9.35
CA PRO A 164 -16.08 4.00 9.71
C PRO A 164 -15.40 5.15 8.98
N ARG A 165 -14.17 4.96 8.48
CA ARG A 165 -13.37 5.99 7.80
C ARG A 165 -12.68 5.41 6.58
N ILE A 166 -12.71 6.18 5.50
CA ILE A 166 -11.90 5.95 4.29
C ILE A 166 -11.04 7.21 4.15
N ASN A 167 -9.72 7.05 4.14
CA ASN A 167 -8.78 8.16 4.05
C ASN A 167 -8.67 8.68 2.61
N THR A 168 -9.75 9.31 2.13
CA THR A 168 -9.87 9.79 0.75
C THR A 168 -8.97 10.97 0.43
N GLU A 169 -8.54 11.73 1.45
CA GLU A 169 -7.67 12.91 1.32
C GLU A 169 -6.25 12.59 0.83
N PHE A 170 -5.80 11.34 0.95
CA PHE A 170 -4.50 10.89 0.45
C PHE A 170 -4.56 10.26 -0.94
N LEU A 171 -5.76 10.12 -1.51
CA LEU A 171 -5.93 9.49 -2.81
C LEU A 171 -5.57 10.48 -3.93
N PRO A 172 -4.66 10.10 -4.84
CA PRO A 172 -4.39 10.86 -6.05
C PRO A 172 -5.64 11.08 -6.91
N GLU A 173 -5.62 12.15 -7.70
CA GLU A 173 -6.74 12.52 -8.57
C GLU A 173 -7.09 11.39 -9.56
N ALA A 174 -6.07 10.66 -10.03
CA ALA A 174 -6.22 9.54 -10.95
C ALA A 174 -7.12 8.39 -10.45
N ILE A 175 -7.27 8.24 -9.12
CA ILE A 175 -8.12 7.20 -8.49
C ILE A 175 -9.23 7.78 -7.62
N ALA A 176 -9.54 9.08 -7.75
CA ALA A 176 -10.58 9.76 -6.99
C ALA A 176 -12.00 9.18 -7.20
N HIS A 177 -12.22 8.38 -8.25
CA HIS A 177 -13.47 7.67 -8.48
C HIS A 177 -13.66 6.44 -7.57
N LEU A 178 -12.57 5.85 -7.05
CA LEU A 178 -12.60 4.62 -6.25
C LEU A 178 -13.41 4.71 -4.95
N PRO A 179 -13.30 5.79 -4.16
CA PRO A 179 -14.11 5.98 -2.95
C PRO A 179 -15.61 5.83 -3.16
N THR A 180 -16.13 6.17 -4.34
CA THR A 180 -17.57 6.06 -4.65
C THR A 180 -18.05 4.60 -4.71
N HIS A 181 -17.14 3.66 -4.94
CA HIS A 181 -17.42 2.23 -4.91
C HIS A 181 -17.40 1.66 -3.49
N PHE A 182 -16.80 2.33 -2.51
CA PHE A 182 -16.72 1.84 -1.14
C PHE A 182 -17.86 2.37 -0.27
N ARG A 183 -18.19 1.64 0.79
CA ARG A 183 -19.22 2.02 1.74
C ARG A 183 -18.58 2.50 3.03
N VAL A 184 -18.77 3.78 3.35
CA VAL A 184 -18.53 4.27 4.71
C VAL A 184 -19.64 3.70 5.61
N GLY A 185 -19.27 2.94 6.64
CA GLY A 185 -20.24 2.20 7.44
C GLY A 185 -19.68 1.64 8.75
N ARG A 186 -20.55 1.09 9.59
CA ARG A 186 -20.13 0.41 10.83
C ARG A 186 -19.38 -0.88 10.48
N PRO A 187 -18.29 -1.22 11.19
CA PRO A 187 -17.56 -2.46 10.95
C PRO A 187 -18.49 -3.66 11.16
N ASN A 188 -18.51 -4.54 10.18
CA ASN A 188 -19.26 -5.80 10.24
C ASN A 188 -18.44 -6.86 11.04
N ALA A 189 -19.08 -7.95 11.47
CA ALA A 189 -18.46 -9.06 12.21
C ALA A 189 -17.27 -9.73 11.49
N ILE A 190 -17.07 -9.46 10.19
CA ILE A 190 -15.89 -9.91 9.43
C ILE A 190 -14.62 -9.16 9.84
N TYR A 191 -14.72 -7.89 10.25
CA TYR A 191 -13.58 -7.08 10.68
C TYR A 191 -12.77 -7.71 11.84
N PRO A 192 -13.37 -8.11 12.98
CA PRO A 192 -12.60 -8.75 14.04
C PRO A 192 -11.99 -10.09 13.60
N VAL A 193 -12.61 -10.81 12.65
CA VAL A 193 -12.07 -12.05 12.11
C VAL A 193 -10.81 -11.80 11.27
N THR A 194 -10.83 -10.80 10.38
CA THR A 194 -9.67 -10.46 9.55
C THR A 194 -8.52 -9.91 10.39
N VAL A 195 -8.81 -9.06 11.37
CA VAL A 195 -7.82 -8.56 12.34
C VAL A 195 -7.23 -9.70 13.16
N ALA A 196 -8.06 -10.62 13.67
CA ALA A 196 -7.58 -11.79 14.41
C ALA A 196 -6.71 -12.69 13.54
N ALA A 197 -7.10 -12.93 12.28
CA ALA A 197 -6.30 -13.72 11.34
C ALA A 197 -4.94 -13.06 11.07
N LEU A 198 -4.90 -11.74 10.89
CA LEU A 198 -3.65 -10.99 10.71
C LEU A 198 -2.78 -10.99 11.98
N ALA A 199 -3.40 -10.91 13.16
CA ALA A 199 -2.71 -11.01 14.44
C ALA A 199 -2.09 -12.40 14.65
N VAL A 200 -2.83 -13.47 14.31
CA VAL A 200 -2.32 -14.84 14.34
C VAL A 200 -1.18 -15.01 13.34
N ALA A 201 -1.32 -14.52 12.11
CA ALA A 201 -0.25 -14.58 11.12
C ALA A 201 1.01 -13.85 11.61
N THR A 202 0.85 -12.66 12.21
CA THR A 202 1.96 -11.90 12.81
C THR A 202 2.62 -12.68 13.94
N ALA A 203 1.83 -13.28 14.84
CA ALA A 203 2.35 -14.08 15.95
C ALA A 203 3.10 -15.33 15.46
N LEU A 204 2.63 -15.98 14.39
CA LEU A 204 3.32 -17.09 13.75
C LEU A 204 4.68 -16.64 13.19
N LEU A 205 4.75 -15.50 12.49
CA LEU A 205 6.02 -14.95 12.01
C LEU A 205 6.99 -14.62 13.15
N VAL A 206 6.48 -14.04 14.25
CA VAL A 206 7.29 -13.76 15.45
C VAL A 206 7.82 -15.05 16.08
N ARG A 207 7.00 -16.11 16.12
CA ARG A 207 7.44 -17.42 16.61
C ARG A 207 8.60 -17.98 15.80
N GLU A 208 8.56 -17.83 14.47
CA GLU A 208 9.65 -18.29 13.60
C GLU A 208 10.98 -17.57 13.86
N ILE A 209 10.97 -16.34 14.41
CA ILE A 209 12.20 -15.65 14.85
C ILE A 209 12.91 -16.45 15.95
N GLY A 210 12.16 -16.94 16.95
CA GLY A 210 12.71 -17.71 18.07
C GLY A 210 13.04 -19.16 17.71
N ALA A 211 12.41 -19.70 16.67
CA ALA A 211 12.67 -21.05 16.15
C ALA A 211 13.79 -21.10 15.11
N ALA A 212 14.26 -19.95 14.62
CA ALA A 212 15.27 -19.86 13.58
C ALA A 212 16.60 -20.48 14.03
N ALA A 213 17.07 -21.48 13.29
CA ALA A 213 18.35 -22.14 13.54
C ALA A 213 19.54 -21.30 13.08
N ALA A 214 19.35 -20.45 12.07
CA ALA A 214 20.40 -19.61 11.52
C ALA A 214 20.11 -18.11 11.77
N PRO A 215 21.15 -17.28 12.02
CA PRO A 215 20.97 -15.85 12.27
C PRO A 215 20.33 -15.08 11.10
N HIS A 216 20.58 -15.51 9.85
CA HIS A 216 19.98 -14.89 8.68
C HIS A 216 18.48 -15.18 8.56
N ASP A 217 18.04 -16.35 9.02
CA ASP A 217 16.62 -16.69 9.08
C ASP A 217 15.90 -15.85 10.13
N ALA A 218 16.49 -15.72 11.33
CA ALA A 218 15.95 -14.87 12.38
C ALA A 218 15.77 -13.43 11.90
N LEU A 219 16.76 -12.92 11.15
CA LEU A 219 16.71 -11.59 10.53
C LEU A 219 15.55 -11.47 9.52
N GLY A 220 15.41 -12.43 8.61
CA GLY A 220 14.37 -12.41 7.60
C GLY A 220 12.96 -12.50 8.19
N TRP A 221 12.75 -13.38 9.17
CA TRP A 221 11.48 -13.48 9.91
C TRP A 221 11.17 -12.20 10.68
N THR A 222 12.20 -11.54 11.24
CA THR A 222 12.03 -10.26 11.94
C THR A 222 11.53 -9.17 10.99
N LEU A 223 12.10 -9.07 9.78
CA LEU A 223 11.67 -8.11 8.77
C LEU A 223 10.22 -8.37 8.33
N ALA A 224 9.88 -9.63 8.05
CA ALA A 224 8.51 -10.02 7.68
C ALA A 224 7.51 -9.75 8.81
N ALA A 225 7.85 -10.10 10.05
CA ALA A 225 7.04 -9.84 11.23
C ALA A 225 6.83 -8.35 11.49
N ALA A 226 7.85 -7.52 11.27
CA ALA A 226 7.75 -6.07 11.42
C ALA A 226 6.74 -5.48 10.41
N ILE A 227 6.78 -5.91 9.14
CA ILE A 227 5.79 -5.50 8.13
C ILE A 227 4.39 -6.02 8.48
N ALA A 228 4.26 -7.27 8.92
CA ALA A 228 2.97 -7.83 9.33
C ALA A 228 2.38 -7.08 10.53
N GLY A 229 3.21 -6.75 11.53
CA GLY A 229 2.82 -5.97 12.70
C GLY A 229 2.40 -4.55 12.33
N LEU A 230 3.08 -3.93 11.38
CA LEU A 230 2.70 -2.61 10.87
C LEU A 230 1.37 -2.65 10.12
N ALA A 231 1.15 -3.67 9.29
CA ALA A 231 -0.15 -3.91 8.66
C ALA A 231 -1.25 -4.17 9.69
N LEU A 232 -0.97 -4.90 10.77
CA LEU A 232 -1.91 -5.13 11.86
C LEU A 232 -2.29 -3.81 12.56
N ILE A 233 -1.30 -2.96 12.86
CA ILE A 233 -1.56 -1.62 13.41
C ILE A 233 -2.43 -0.82 12.45
N GLU A 234 -2.11 -0.79 11.15
CA GLU A 234 -2.92 -0.10 10.15
C GLU A 234 -4.37 -0.59 10.15
N HIS A 235 -4.59 -1.92 10.23
CA HIS A 235 -5.93 -2.49 10.32
C HIS A 235 -6.66 -2.07 11.60
N LEU A 236 -5.99 -2.03 12.75
CA LEU A 236 -6.58 -1.55 13.99
C LEU A 236 -6.98 -0.07 13.87
N LEU A 237 -6.13 0.74 13.23
CA LEU A 237 -6.38 2.17 13.01
C LEU A 237 -7.54 2.46 12.06
N MET A 238 -7.95 1.50 11.22
CA MET A 238 -9.15 1.65 10.38
C MET A 238 -10.44 1.88 11.20
N VAL A 239 -10.51 1.36 12.43
CA VAL A 239 -11.69 1.50 13.30
C VAL A 239 -11.50 2.55 14.40
N VAL A 240 -10.25 2.82 14.81
CA VAL A 240 -9.98 3.84 15.83
C VAL A 240 -10.13 5.24 15.20
N PRO A 241 -10.95 6.15 15.77
CA PRO A 241 -11.11 7.51 15.26
C PRO A 241 -9.91 8.38 15.66
N LEU A 242 -8.71 8.10 15.13
CA LEU A 242 -7.56 9.00 15.30
C LEU A 242 -7.65 10.14 14.28
N PRO A 243 -7.32 11.39 14.66
CA PRO A 243 -7.16 12.51 13.73
C PRO A 243 -5.79 12.40 13.01
N ASP A 244 -5.67 11.40 12.15
CA ASP A 244 -4.57 11.17 11.20
C ASP A 244 -4.24 12.40 10.33
N GLN A 245 -5.22 13.29 10.12
CA GLN A 245 -5.07 14.59 9.46
C GLN A 245 -3.97 15.50 10.05
N LYS A 246 -3.67 15.40 11.35
CA LYS A 246 -2.69 16.27 12.01
C LYS A 246 -1.24 15.83 11.79
N LEU A 247 -1.01 14.52 11.59
CA LEU A 247 0.34 13.95 11.44
C LEU A 247 0.96 14.21 10.07
N TRP A 248 0.14 14.43 9.04
CA TRP A 248 0.57 14.51 7.64
C TRP A 248 0.25 15.85 6.96
N ARG A 249 -0.25 16.81 7.74
CA ARG A 249 -0.62 18.16 7.27
C ARG A 249 0.53 18.90 6.59
N TRP A 250 1.77 18.57 6.95
CA TRP A 250 2.99 19.11 6.34
C TRP A 250 3.28 18.55 4.92
N MET A 251 2.60 17.48 4.48
CA MET A 251 2.74 16.87 3.13
C MET A 251 1.59 17.20 2.17
N LEU A 252 0.56 17.93 2.62
CA LEU A 252 -0.59 18.31 1.80
C LEU A 252 -0.41 19.77 1.35
N PRO A 253 -0.37 20.06 0.03
CA PRO A 253 -0.47 21.43 -0.44
C PRO A 253 -1.79 22.04 0.05
N GLU A 254 -1.75 23.32 0.44
CA GLU A 254 -2.97 24.03 0.82
C GLU A 254 -4.01 23.97 -0.32
N PRO A 255 -5.29 23.70 0.00
CA PRO A 255 -6.36 23.73 -0.98
C PRO A 255 -6.33 25.05 -1.76
N ARG A 256 -6.24 24.94 -3.09
CA ARG A 256 -6.14 26.10 -4.00
C ARG A 256 -7.39 26.98 -4.01
N ASP A 257 -8.46 26.59 -3.31
CA ASP A 257 -9.73 27.30 -3.22
C ASP A 257 -9.72 28.48 -2.22
N ALA A 258 -8.72 28.55 -1.33
CA ALA A 258 -8.61 29.67 -0.39
C ALA A 258 -8.11 30.97 -1.05
N LEU A 259 -7.49 30.90 -2.24
CA LEU A 259 -6.93 32.07 -2.92
C LEU A 259 -7.92 32.76 -3.88
N THR A 260 -9.02 32.11 -4.24
CA THR A 260 -10.01 32.67 -5.18
C THR A 260 -11.13 33.44 -4.48
N GLN A 261 -11.42 33.15 -3.20
CA GLN A 261 -12.51 33.84 -2.48
C GLN A 261 -12.13 35.19 -1.89
N THR A 262 -10.83 35.51 -1.75
CA THR A 262 -10.39 36.79 -1.15
C THR A 262 -10.45 37.97 -2.12
N GLN A 263 -10.63 37.75 -3.43
CA GLN A 263 -10.68 38.84 -4.41
C GLN A 263 -12.09 39.34 -4.78
N THR A 264 -13.16 38.63 -4.40
CA THR A 264 -14.53 38.96 -4.85
C THR A 264 -15.36 39.78 -3.87
N THR A 265 -14.84 40.11 -2.68
CA THR A 265 -15.53 40.96 -1.69
C THR A 265 -14.90 42.35 -1.60
N ARG A 266 -14.89 43.11 -2.70
CA ARG A 266 -14.89 44.58 -2.60
C ARG A 266 -16.34 45.05 -2.44
N PRO A 267 -16.69 45.82 -1.39
CA PRO A 267 -17.99 46.46 -1.31
C PRO A 267 -18.14 47.44 -2.47
N ARG A 268 -19.26 47.38 -3.20
CA ARG A 268 -19.69 48.49 -4.06
C ARG A 268 -20.14 49.63 -3.14
N GLU A 269 -19.44 50.76 -3.18
CA GLU A 269 -19.96 52.01 -2.62
C GLU A 269 -21.25 52.41 -3.35
N PRO A 270 -22.29 52.86 -2.63
CA PRO A 270 -23.45 53.47 -3.25
C PRO A 270 -23.10 54.89 -3.68
N ALA A 271 -23.18 55.17 -4.99
CA ALA A 271 -23.14 56.53 -5.51
C ALA A 271 -24.55 57.13 -5.45
N GLU A 272 -24.63 58.28 -4.78
CA GLU A 272 -25.76 59.21 -4.68
C GLU A 272 -26.20 59.77 -6.04
#